data_AF-A0A971JXT4-F1
#
_entry.id   AF-A0A971JXT4-F1
#
_cell.length_a   1.000
_cell.length_b   1.000
_cell.length_c   1.000
_cell.angle_alpha   90.00
_cell.angle_beta   90.00
_cell.angle_gamma   90.00
#
_symmetry.space_group_name_H-M   'P 1'
#
loop_
_entity.id
_entity.type
_entity.pdbx_description
1 polymer ?
#
loop_
_entity_poly.entity_id
_entity_poly.type
_entity_poly.pdbx_seq_one_letter_code
_entity_poly.pdbx_strand_id
1 'polypeptide(L)'
;MENRPFDRVFGTVVFGFMLLVLPFCAGWWISYLLGAGSEKIIAIGISSGIIVGIVLNLLLLKKTIVRLYLLPTWLMIGLLALYSIGIFGFFMGVPVFNVFAGILAGIYTGRQAKVMDWDAAFYSARLKRAQWVSLSLLLMACVTSAVLALSDSHTPANIQGMLSLNFTLTPSLLMGIIWVGGVLLLAVQFALTKVSAALAYAR
;
A
#
# COMPACT_ATOMS: atom_id res chain seq x y z
N MET A 1 9.36 22.44 14.53
CA MET A 1 8.18 21.70 14.04
C MET A 1 7.55 20.99 15.24
N GLU A 2 6.49 21.57 15.79
CA GLU A 2 5.75 20.94 16.89
C GLU A 2 5.04 19.70 16.34
N ASN A 3 5.43 18.51 16.79
CA ASN A 3 4.82 17.26 16.34
C ASN A 3 3.41 17.16 16.92
N ARG A 4 2.42 17.61 16.13
CA ARG A 4 1.00 17.43 16.46
C ARG A 4 0.72 15.95 16.72
N PRO A 5 -0.20 15.61 17.64
CA PRO A 5 -0.47 14.23 18.02
C PRO A 5 -0.84 13.35 16.81
N PHE A 6 -1.59 13.91 15.85
CA PHE A 6 -1.93 13.23 14.60
C PHE A 6 -0.69 12.82 13.78
N ASP A 7 0.26 13.74 13.57
CA ASP A 7 1.45 13.49 12.73
C ASP A 7 2.34 12.41 13.35
N ARG A 8 2.40 12.38 14.70
CA ARG A 8 3.09 11.31 15.44
C ARG A 8 2.41 9.95 15.23
N VAL A 9 1.09 9.87 15.41
CA VAL A 9 0.35 8.62 15.22
C VAL A 9 0.45 8.14 13.78
N PHE A 10 0.22 9.02 12.81
CA PHE A 10 0.32 8.71 11.38
C PHE A 10 1.72 8.21 11.01
N GLY A 11 2.77 8.95 11.39
CA GLY A 11 4.14 8.56 11.14
C GLY A 11 4.50 7.23 11.81
N THR A 12 4.09 7.01 13.06
CA THR A 12 4.29 5.74 13.78
C THR A 12 3.61 4.57 13.07
N VAL A 13 2.35 4.73 12.67
CA VAL A 13 1.59 3.66 12.02
C VAL A 13 2.17 3.37 10.63
N VAL A 14 2.44 4.40 9.83
CA VAL A 14 2.88 4.22 8.44
C VAL A 14 4.34 3.73 8.35
N PHE A 15 5.24 4.31 9.13
CA PHE A 15 6.65 3.92 9.06
C PHE A 15 6.95 2.77 10.01
N GLY A 16 6.40 2.80 11.22
CA GLY A 16 6.71 1.78 12.21
C GLY A 16 6.20 0.41 11.84
N PHE A 17 5.02 0.34 11.21
CA PHE A 17 4.51 -0.91 10.65
C PHE A 17 5.45 -1.46 9.57
N MET A 18 5.90 -0.63 8.62
CA MET A 18 6.81 -1.07 7.56
C MET A 18 8.19 -1.47 8.08
N LEU A 19 8.73 -0.75 9.07
CA LEU A 19 9.98 -1.09 9.73
C LEU A 19 9.91 -2.42 10.48
N LEU A 20 8.72 -2.90 10.85
CA LEU A 20 8.52 -4.21 11.45
C LEU A 20 8.27 -5.30 10.39
N VAL A 21 7.41 -5.02 9.41
CA VAL A 21 6.98 -6.01 8.41
C VAL A 21 8.11 -6.39 7.45
N LEU A 22 8.94 -5.45 7.01
CA LEU A 22 10.00 -5.78 6.05
C LEU A 22 11.04 -6.73 6.60
N PRO A 23 11.62 -6.50 7.79
CA PRO A 23 12.57 -7.44 8.36
C PRO A 23 11.93 -8.79 8.70
N PHE A 24 10.65 -8.80 9.11
CA PHE A 24 9.89 -10.04 9.30
C PHE A 24 9.79 -10.85 7.99
N CYS A 25 9.33 -10.24 6.90
CA CYS A 25 9.22 -10.89 5.59
C CYS A 25 10.59 -11.32 5.05
N ALA A 26 11.61 -10.47 5.20
CA ALA A 26 12.97 -10.82 4.81
C ALA A 26 13.49 -12.02 5.61
N GLY A 27 13.29 -12.03 6.92
CA GLY A 27 13.66 -13.16 7.79
C GLY A 27 13.00 -14.47 7.36
N TRP A 28 11.70 -14.44 7.01
CA TRP A 28 11.00 -15.59 6.47
C TRP A 28 11.61 -16.09 5.15
N TRP A 29 11.71 -15.22 4.14
CA TRP A 29 12.15 -15.61 2.80
C TRP A 29 13.63 -16.01 2.76
N ILE A 30 14.50 -15.31 3.48
CA ILE A 30 15.92 -15.66 3.59
C ILE A 30 16.08 -17.03 4.25
N SER A 31 15.38 -17.29 5.36
CA SER A 31 15.43 -18.61 6.00
C SER A 31 14.88 -19.74 5.13
N TYR A 32 13.83 -19.47 4.36
CA TYR A 32 13.30 -20.42 3.40
C TYR A 32 14.37 -20.81 2.35
N LEU A 33 15.06 -19.82 1.79
CA LEU A 33 16.13 -20.03 0.80
C LEU A 33 17.37 -20.72 1.39
N LEU A 34 17.74 -20.42 2.64
CA LEU A 34 18.93 -20.97 3.28
C LEU A 34 18.76 -22.40 3.82
N GLY A 35 17.53 -22.90 3.97
CA GLY A 35 17.27 -24.12 4.72
C GLY A 35 16.18 -25.04 4.19
N ALA A 36 15.69 -24.82 2.96
CA ALA A 36 14.79 -25.73 2.22
C ALA A 36 13.50 -26.18 2.97
N GLY A 37 12.97 -25.35 3.88
CA GLY A 37 11.72 -25.67 4.59
C GLY A 37 11.89 -26.24 6.01
N SER A 38 13.10 -26.27 6.56
CA SER A 38 13.29 -26.61 7.98
C SER A 38 12.56 -25.62 8.90
N GLU A 39 11.59 -26.11 9.65
CA GLU A 39 10.78 -25.32 10.59
C GLU A 39 11.65 -24.53 11.58
N LYS A 40 12.75 -25.13 12.05
CA LYS A 40 13.68 -24.48 12.99
C LYS A 40 14.37 -23.27 12.37
N ILE A 41 14.85 -23.38 11.13
CA ILE A 41 15.55 -22.30 10.43
C ILE A 41 14.58 -21.16 10.12
N ILE A 42 13.36 -21.50 9.71
CA ILE A 42 12.28 -20.54 9.48
C ILE A 42 11.89 -19.81 10.77
N ALA A 43 11.72 -20.53 11.88
CA ALA A 43 11.40 -19.93 13.18
C ALA A 43 12.49 -18.95 13.66
N ILE A 44 13.77 -19.31 13.50
CA ILE A 44 14.90 -18.42 13.82
C ILE A 44 14.89 -17.19 12.89
N GLY A 45 14.62 -17.38 11.59
CA GLY A 45 14.52 -16.29 10.61
C GLY A 45 13.43 -15.27 10.95
N ILE A 46 12.22 -15.75 11.22
CA ILE A 46 11.11 -14.89 11.66
C ILE A 46 11.49 -14.13 12.93
N SER A 47 11.98 -14.85 13.94
CA SER A 47 12.29 -14.27 15.26
C SER A 47 13.35 -13.18 15.15
N SER A 48 14.42 -13.45 14.40
CA SER A 48 15.48 -12.46 14.12
C SER A 48 14.96 -11.29 13.31
N GLY A 49 14.11 -11.52 12.30
CA GLY A 49 13.43 -10.46 11.54
C GLY A 49 12.61 -9.53 12.44
N ILE A 50 11.78 -10.08 13.33
CA ILE A 50 10.98 -9.29 14.28
C ILE A 50 11.88 -8.47 15.20
N ILE A 51 12.92 -9.09 15.78
CA ILE A 51 13.87 -8.40 16.67
C ILE A 51 14.53 -7.23 15.93
N VAL A 52 15.02 -7.46 14.71
CA VAL A 52 15.59 -6.41 13.86
C VAL A 52 14.56 -5.30 13.61
N GLY A 53 13.32 -5.64 13.29
CA GLY A 53 12.26 -4.65 13.07
C GLY A 53 11.92 -3.80 14.31
N ILE A 54 11.95 -4.41 15.50
CA ILE A 54 11.80 -3.68 16.78
C ILE A 54 12.98 -2.74 17.00
N VAL A 55 14.21 -3.22 16.82
CA VAL A 55 15.43 -2.40 16.96
C VAL A 55 15.41 -1.21 15.99
N LEU A 56 15.06 -1.46 14.71
CA LEU A 56 14.93 -0.39 13.71
C LEU A 56 13.86 0.64 14.10
N ASN A 57 12.73 0.19 14.64
CA ASN A 57 11.70 1.08 15.17
C ASN A 57 12.25 1.98 16.29
N LEU A 58 12.93 1.41 17.28
CA LEU A 58 13.50 2.18 18.40
C LEU A 58 14.56 3.20 17.93
N LEU A 59 15.39 2.85 16.95
CA LEU A 59 16.49 3.68 16.48
C LEU A 59 16.07 4.76 15.47
N LEU A 60 15.15 4.43 14.56
CA LEU A 60 14.83 5.28 13.41
C LEU A 60 13.53 6.06 13.57
N LEU A 61 12.52 5.51 14.25
CA LEU A 61 11.16 6.05 14.21
C LEU A 61 11.08 7.48 14.75
N LYS A 62 11.72 7.75 15.89
CA LYS A 62 11.74 9.09 16.50
C LYS A 62 12.37 10.13 15.56
N LYS A 63 13.46 9.77 14.86
CA LYS A 63 14.15 10.66 13.91
C LYS A 63 13.30 10.88 12.65
N THR A 64 12.68 9.81 12.15
CA THR A 64 11.86 9.86 10.92
C THR A 64 10.58 10.65 11.12
N ILE A 65 9.89 10.52 12.26
CA ILE A 65 8.65 11.28 12.54
C ILE A 65 8.92 12.79 12.55
N VAL A 66 10.04 13.22 13.17
CA VAL A 66 10.41 14.65 13.23
C VAL A 66 10.71 15.22 11.82
N ARG A 67 11.18 14.38 10.89
CA ARG A 67 11.55 14.77 9.53
C ARG A 67 10.57 14.25 8.48
N LEU A 68 9.39 13.80 8.88
CA LEU A 68 8.44 13.08 8.04
C LEU A 68 8.11 13.86 6.75
N TYR A 69 7.84 15.15 6.90
CA TYR A 69 7.47 16.06 5.83
C TYR A 69 8.66 16.66 5.07
N LEU A 70 9.88 16.29 5.45
CA LEU A 70 11.13 16.65 4.76
C LEU A 70 11.71 15.48 3.96
N LEU A 71 11.03 14.33 3.95
CA LEU A 71 11.51 13.16 3.23
C LEU A 71 11.50 13.40 1.72
N PRO A 72 12.51 12.90 0.99
CA PRO A 72 12.60 13.10 -0.45
C PRO A 72 11.48 12.34 -1.16
N THR A 73 11.03 12.89 -2.30
CA THR A 73 9.90 12.37 -3.07
C THR A 73 10.06 10.89 -3.45
N TRP A 74 11.26 10.46 -3.80
CA TRP A 74 11.52 9.08 -4.21
C TRP A 74 11.28 8.07 -3.07
N LEU A 75 11.59 8.44 -1.82
CA LEU A 75 11.36 7.58 -0.66
C LEU A 75 9.85 7.42 -0.39
N MET A 76 9.08 8.49 -0.61
CA MET A 76 7.61 8.43 -0.54
C MET A 76 7.02 7.50 -1.60
N ILE A 77 7.52 7.60 -2.84
CA ILE A 77 7.10 6.70 -3.92
C ILE A 77 7.46 5.25 -3.58
N GLY A 78 8.67 5.02 -3.07
CA GLY A 78 9.12 3.69 -2.64
C GLY A 78 8.24 3.08 -1.55
N LEU A 79 7.93 3.86 -0.49
CA LEU A 79 7.03 3.40 0.57
C LEU A 79 5.63 3.12 0.04
N LEU A 80 5.12 3.98 -0.84
CA LEU A 80 3.80 3.78 -1.43
C LEU A 80 3.75 2.52 -2.31
N ALA A 81 4.79 2.27 -3.10
CA ALA A 81 4.92 1.05 -3.89
C ALA A 81 4.98 -0.18 -2.99
N LEU A 82 5.73 -0.10 -1.89
CA LEU A 82 5.84 -1.19 -0.92
C LEU A 82 4.50 -1.49 -0.23
N TYR A 83 3.76 -0.45 0.16
CA TYR A 83 2.38 -0.60 0.64
C TYR A 83 1.49 -1.25 -0.41
N SER A 84 1.56 -0.79 -1.66
CA SER A 84 0.78 -1.35 -2.77
C SER A 84 1.08 -2.83 -2.98
N ILE A 85 2.35 -3.23 -2.99
CA ILE A 85 2.78 -4.64 -3.13
C ILE A 85 2.33 -5.46 -1.93
N GLY A 86 2.55 -4.96 -0.71
CA GLY A 86 2.19 -5.65 0.52
C GLY A 86 0.68 -5.87 0.66
N ILE A 87 -0.13 -4.85 0.38
CA ILE A 87 -1.59 -4.96 0.37
C ILE A 87 -2.04 -5.95 -0.71
N PHE A 88 -1.50 -5.82 -1.93
CA PHE A 88 -1.85 -6.72 -3.03
C PHE A 88 -1.56 -8.18 -2.69
N GLY A 89 -0.37 -8.47 -2.14
CA GLY A 89 0.00 -9.81 -1.70
C GLY A 89 -0.85 -10.32 -0.53
N PHE A 90 -1.10 -9.48 0.47
CA PHE A 90 -1.92 -9.85 1.64
C PHE A 90 -3.36 -10.20 1.27
N PHE A 91 -3.93 -9.50 0.29
CA PHE A 91 -5.27 -9.77 -0.24
C PHE A 91 -5.26 -10.72 -1.44
N MET A 92 -4.28 -11.63 -1.50
CA MET A 92 -4.24 -12.74 -2.46
C MET A 92 -4.32 -12.28 -3.94
N GLY A 93 -3.78 -11.10 -4.25
CA GLY A 93 -3.81 -10.55 -5.60
C GLY A 93 -5.11 -9.84 -5.99
N VAL A 94 -6.00 -9.55 -5.04
CA VAL A 94 -7.21 -8.74 -5.27
C VAL A 94 -6.87 -7.25 -5.05
N PRO A 95 -6.96 -6.39 -6.08
CA PRO A 95 -6.44 -5.02 -6.01
C PRO A 95 -7.38 -4.04 -5.29
N VAL A 96 -8.56 -4.48 -4.85
CA VAL A 96 -9.60 -3.60 -4.26
C VAL A 96 -9.06 -2.77 -3.10
N PHE A 97 -8.25 -3.37 -2.22
CA PHE A 97 -7.71 -2.70 -1.04
C PHE A 97 -6.47 -1.85 -1.34
N ASN A 98 -5.89 -1.92 -2.55
CA ASN A 98 -4.77 -1.06 -2.95
C ASN A 98 -5.16 0.42 -2.97
N VAL A 99 -6.46 0.74 -2.87
CA VAL A 99 -6.93 2.10 -2.68
C VAL A 99 -6.40 2.76 -1.39
N PHE A 100 -6.06 1.97 -0.36
CA PHE A 100 -5.46 2.50 0.86
C PHE A 100 -4.14 3.22 0.60
N ALA A 101 -3.35 2.76 -0.38
CA ALA A 101 -2.13 3.45 -0.78
C ALA A 101 -2.44 4.89 -1.23
N GLY A 102 -3.48 5.07 -2.05
CA GLY A 102 -3.92 6.40 -2.50
C GLY A 102 -4.40 7.29 -1.36
N ILE A 103 -5.10 6.72 -0.37
CA ILE A 103 -5.50 7.44 0.84
C ILE A 103 -4.28 7.94 1.61
N LEU A 104 -3.29 7.07 1.86
CA LEU A 104 -2.05 7.42 2.56
C LEU A 104 -1.26 8.51 1.82
N ALA A 105 -1.15 8.41 0.48
CA ALA A 105 -0.50 9.41 -0.35
C ALA A 105 -1.18 10.78 -0.27
N GLY A 106 -2.52 10.80 -0.26
CA GLY A 106 -3.30 12.02 -0.10
C GLY A 106 -3.13 12.64 1.29
N ILE A 107 -3.26 11.85 2.37
CA ILE A 107 -3.03 12.32 3.75
C ILE A 107 -1.64 12.94 3.88
N TYR A 108 -0.60 12.23 3.44
CA TYR A 108 0.77 12.73 3.49
C TYR A 108 0.92 14.06 2.75
N THR A 109 0.44 14.14 1.51
CA THR A 109 0.58 15.34 0.68
C THR A 109 -0.18 16.54 1.26
N GLY A 110 -1.40 16.32 1.77
CA GLY A 110 -2.20 17.37 2.41
C GLY A 110 -1.57 17.89 3.70
N ARG A 111 -1.07 16.98 4.56
CA ARG A 111 -0.34 17.37 5.77
C ARG A 111 0.96 18.10 5.45
N GLN A 112 1.73 17.59 4.48
CA GLN A 112 2.99 18.19 4.06
C GLN A 112 2.77 19.62 3.58
N ALA A 113 1.74 19.85 2.75
CA ALA A 113 1.39 21.18 2.27
C ALA A 113 1.04 22.16 3.39
N LYS A 114 0.33 21.70 4.43
CA LYS A 114 0.01 22.56 5.59
C LYS A 114 1.23 22.87 6.45
N VAL A 115 2.06 21.87 6.74
CA VAL A 115 3.22 22.04 7.63
C VAL A 115 4.30 22.90 6.97
N MET A 116 4.44 22.77 5.65
CA MET A 116 5.46 23.46 4.86
C MET A 116 4.95 24.76 4.22
N ASP A 117 3.70 25.15 4.52
CA ASP A 117 3.03 26.36 4.03
C ASP A 117 3.13 26.55 2.51
N TRP A 118 2.74 25.51 1.76
CA TRP A 118 2.82 25.54 0.30
C TRP A 118 1.77 26.44 -0.33
N ASP A 119 2.16 27.14 -1.39
CA ASP A 119 1.21 27.86 -2.25
C ASP A 119 0.27 26.90 -3.00
N ALA A 120 -0.86 27.43 -3.45
CA ALA A 120 -1.91 26.64 -4.09
C ALA A 120 -1.45 25.97 -5.40
N ALA A 121 -0.55 26.61 -6.17
CA ALA A 121 -0.08 26.07 -7.43
C ALA A 121 0.87 24.89 -7.18
N PHE A 122 1.80 25.03 -6.24
CA PHE A 122 2.70 23.96 -5.83
C PHE A 122 1.96 22.78 -5.20
N TYR A 123 0.99 23.04 -4.32
CA TYR A 123 0.13 22.01 -3.74
C TYR A 123 -0.62 21.22 -4.82
N SER A 124 -1.26 21.91 -5.77
CA SER A 124 -1.98 21.27 -6.87
C SER A 124 -1.07 20.38 -7.73
N ALA A 125 0.12 20.86 -8.07
CA ALA A 125 1.11 20.09 -8.83
C ALA A 125 1.57 18.83 -8.06
N ARG A 126 1.81 18.96 -6.76
CA ARG A 126 2.26 17.84 -5.92
C ARG A 126 1.16 16.81 -5.68
N LEU A 127 -0.08 17.26 -5.47
CA LEU A 127 -1.25 16.40 -5.34
C LEU A 127 -1.50 15.62 -6.63
N LYS A 128 -1.44 16.28 -7.80
CA LYS A 128 -1.53 15.59 -9.09
C LYS A 128 -0.47 14.50 -9.23
N ARG A 129 0.78 14.77 -8.81
CA ARG A 129 1.83 13.74 -8.81
C ARG A 129 1.49 12.56 -7.89
N ALA A 130 1.00 12.82 -6.68
CA ALA A 130 0.58 11.76 -5.75
C ALA A 130 -0.58 10.92 -6.32
N GLN A 131 -1.54 11.57 -6.97
CA GLN A 131 -2.63 10.89 -7.68
C GLN A 131 -2.10 10.01 -8.81
N TRP A 132 -1.23 10.52 -9.68
CA TRP A 132 -0.67 9.74 -10.77
C TRP A 132 0.14 8.55 -10.28
N VAL A 133 0.99 8.72 -9.26
CA VAL A 133 1.76 7.59 -8.71
C VAL A 133 0.83 6.52 -8.12
N SER A 134 -0.16 6.92 -7.31
CA SER A 134 -1.09 5.97 -6.68
C SER A 134 -2.04 5.30 -7.68
N LEU A 135 -2.44 6.01 -8.75
CA LEU A 135 -3.17 5.44 -9.87
C LEU A 135 -2.33 4.45 -10.66
N SER A 136 -1.07 4.78 -10.98
CA SER A 136 -0.19 3.87 -11.71
C SER A 136 0.07 2.58 -10.94
N LEU A 137 0.30 2.68 -9.62
CA LEU A 137 0.46 1.51 -8.76
C LEU A 137 -0.80 0.63 -8.73
N LEU A 138 -1.98 1.25 -8.63
CA LEU A 138 -3.26 0.53 -8.67
C LEU A 138 -3.52 -0.09 -10.04
N LEU A 139 -3.24 0.63 -11.13
CA LEU A 139 -3.37 0.12 -12.49
C LEU A 139 -2.50 -1.12 -12.69
N MET A 140 -1.23 -1.07 -12.26
CA MET A 140 -0.34 -2.23 -12.31
C MET A 140 -0.90 -3.41 -11.50
N ALA A 141 -1.45 -3.16 -10.31
CA ALA A 141 -2.10 -4.20 -9.51
C ALA A 141 -3.34 -4.78 -10.21
N CYS A 142 -4.18 -3.94 -10.82
CA CYS A 142 -5.35 -4.36 -11.60
C CYS A 142 -4.96 -5.20 -12.81
N VAL A 143 -3.97 -4.76 -13.58
CA VAL A 143 -3.46 -5.50 -14.74
C VAL A 143 -2.88 -6.85 -14.30
N THR A 144 -2.07 -6.86 -13.24
CA THR A 144 -1.49 -8.10 -12.69
C THR A 144 -2.59 -9.06 -12.23
N SER A 145 -3.59 -8.55 -11.50
CA SER A 145 -4.74 -9.33 -11.06
C SER A 145 -5.54 -9.90 -12.23
N ALA A 146 -5.79 -9.09 -13.26
CA ALA A 146 -6.50 -9.52 -14.46
C ALA A 146 -5.72 -10.60 -15.23
N VAL A 147 -4.40 -10.46 -15.36
CA VAL A 147 -3.56 -11.49 -15.99
C VAL A 147 -3.63 -12.80 -15.20
N LEU A 148 -3.53 -12.76 -13.87
CA LEU A 148 -3.65 -13.95 -13.03
C LEU A 148 -5.04 -14.60 -13.16
N ALA A 149 -6.11 -13.79 -13.09
CA ALA A 149 -7.49 -14.23 -13.21
C ALA A 149 -7.83 -14.86 -14.57
N LEU A 150 -7.25 -14.34 -15.66
CA LEU A 150 -7.47 -14.86 -17.01
C LEU A 150 -6.56 -16.05 -17.36
N SER A 151 -5.42 -16.19 -16.67
CA SER A 151 -4.50 -17.31 -16.90
C SER A 151 -4.93 -18.59 -16.16
N ASP A 152 -5.69 -18.46 -15.07
CA ASP A 152 -6.19 -19.61 -14.31
C ASP A 152 -7.62 -19.96 -14.72
N SER A 153 -7.78 -21.16 -15.31
CA SER A 153 -9.08 -21.72 -15.73
C SER A 153 -10.07 -21.92 -14.58
N HIS A 154 -9.61 -21.96 -13.33
CA HIS A 154 -10.46 -22.15 -12.15
C HIS A 154 -10.98 -20.84 -11.55
N THR A 155 -10.47 -19.68 -11.97
CA THR A 155 -10.87 -18.38 -11.41
C THR A 155 -12.39 -18.15 -11.42
N PRO A 156 -13.14 -18.45 -12.50
CA PRO A 156 -14.59 -18.27 -12.50
C PRO A 156 -15.30 -19.12 -11.44
N ALA A 157 -14.87 -20.37 -11.26
CA ALA A 157 -15.43 -21.29 -10.27
C ALA A 157 -15.06 -20.87 -8.83
N ASN A 158 -13.83 -20.40 -8.62
CA ASN A 158 -13.38 -19.88 -7.33
C ASN A 158 -14.19 -18.64 -6.92
N ILE A 159 -14.41 -17.69 -7.83
CA ILE A 159 -15.24 -16.49 -7.57
C ILE A 159 -16.69 -16.89 -7.30
N GLN A 160 -17.24 -17.82 -8.09
CA GLN A 160 -18.60 -18.31 -7.89
C GLN A 160 -18.79 -18.93 -6.50
N GLY A 161 -17.83 -19.75 -6.05
CA GLY A 161 -17.83 -20.36 -4.72
C GLY A 161 -17.63 -19.34 -3.60
N MET A 162 -16.69 -18.40 -3.76
CA MET A 162 -16.40 -17.37 -2.74
C MET A 162 -17.58 -16.42 -2.49
N LEU A 163 -18.34 -16.11 -3.53
CA LEU A 163 -19.49 -15.19 -3.46
C LEU A 163 -20.84 -15.92 -3.39
N SER A 164 -20.83 -17.26 -3.32
CA SER A 164 -22.03 -18.11 -3.30
C SER A 164 -23.04 -17.74 -4.39
N LEU A 165 -22.56 -17.49 -5.61
CA LEU A 165 -23.42 -17.04 -6.71
C LEU A 165 -24.27 -18.19 -7.26
N ASN A 166 -25.57 -17.93 -7.41
CA ASN A 166 -26.53 -18.89 -7.97
C ASN A 166 -26.42 -19.07 -9.49
N PHE A 167 -25.51 -18.34 -10.15
CA PHE A 167 -25.28 -18.40 -11.60
C PHE A 167 -23.84 -18.75 -11.90
N THR A 168 -23.61 -19.43 -13.03
CA THR A 168 -22.27 -19.78 -13.50
C THR A 168 -21.55 -18.53 -14.01
N LEU A 169 -20.37 -18.25 -13.47
CA LEU A 169 -19.57 -17.11 -13.93
C LEU A 169 -18.96 -17.45 -15.30
N THR A 170 -19.48 -16.85 -16.38
CA THR A 170 -18.94 -17.07 -17.72
C THR A 170 -17.67 -16.23 -17.95
N PRO A 171 -16.76 -16.64 -18.85
CA PRO A 171 -15.55 -15.86 -19.18
C PRO A 171 -15.87 -14.43 -19.64
N SER A 172 -16.97 -14.24 -20.39
CA SER A 172 -17.43 -12.92 -20.84
C SER A 172 -17.85 -12.03 -19.67
N LEU A 173 -18.54 -12.60 -18.67
CA LEU A 173 -18.93 -11.87 -17.47
C LEU A 173 -17.70 -11.52 -16.61
N LEU A 174 -16.74 -12.44 -16.47
CA LEU A 174 -15.47 -12.18 -15.79
C LEU A 174 -14.74 -10.99 -16.44
N MET A 175 -14.64 -10.97 -17.77
CA MET A 175 -14.04 -9.86 -18.51
C MET A 175 -14.79 -8.54 -18.24
N GLY A 176 -16.12 -8.57 -18.21
CA GLY A 176 -16.94 -7.41 -17.84
C GLY A 176 -16.64 -6.88 -16.44
N ILE A 177 -16.53 -7.77 -15.45
CA ILE A 177 -16.16 -7.43 -14.07
C ILE A 177 -14.76 -6.82 -14.02
N ILE A 178 -13.79 -7.37 -14.75
CA ILE A 178 -12.41 -6.84 -14.81
C ILE A 178 -12.42 -5.40 -15.33
N TRP A 179 -13.09 -5.13 -16.45
CA TRP A 179 -13.14 -3.79 -17.04
C TRP A 179 -13.89 -2.79 -16.16
N VAL A 180 -15.14 -3.11 -15.79
CA VAL A 180 -15.99 -2.21 -15.01
C VAL A 180 -15.41 -2.01 -13.62
N GLY A 181 -15.01 -3.09 -12.95
CA GLY A 181 -14.38 -3.06 -11.64
C GLY A 181 -13.07 -2.28 -11.65
N GLY A 182 -12.20 -2.51 -12.65
CA GLY A 182 -10.93 -1.79 -12.78
C GLY A 182 -11.11 -0.28 -12.97
N VAL A 183 -12.01 0.13 -13.88
CA VAL A 183 -12.30 1.56 -14.13
C VAL A 183 -12.90 2.22 -12.89
N LEU A 184 -13.88 1.57 -12.26
CA LEU A 184 -14.48 2.09 -11.03
C LEU A 184 -13.44 2.24 -9.92
N LEU A 185 -12.57 1.25 -9.75
CA LEU A 185 -11.54 1.28 -8.70
C LEU A 185 -10.52 2.39 -8.93
N LEU A 186 -10.11 2.63 -10.18
CA LEU A 186 -9.25 3.75 -10.54
C LEU A 186 -9.93 5.10 -10.29
N ALA A 187 -11.21 5.24 -10.63
CA ALA A 187 -11.97 6.46 -10.36
C ALA A 187 -12.10 6.72 -8.84
N VAL A 188 -12.41 5.68 -8.06
CA VAL A 188 -12.48 5.73 -6.59
C VAL A 188 -11.13 6.13 -6.02
N GLN A 189 -10.03 5.53 -6.48
CA GLN A 189 -8.68 5.87 -6.04
C GLN A 189 -8.37 7.36 -6.25
N PHE A 190 -8.65 7.87 -7.46
CA PHE A 190 -8.41 9.27 -7.79
C PHE A 190 -9.17 10.22 -6.85
N ALA A 191 -10.45 9.91 -6.59
CA ALA A 191 -11.29 10.68 -5.69
C ALA A 191 -10.80 10.61 -4.24
N LEU A 192 -10.50 9.41 -3.74
CA LEU A 192 -10.05 9.19 -2.36
C LEU A 192 -8.73 9.88 -2.07
N THR A 193 -7.75 9.84 -2.98
CA THR A 193 -6.49 10.59 -2.81
C THR A 193 -6.73 12.09 -2.71
N LYS A 194 -7.66 12.64 -3.49
CA LYS A 194 -7.99 14.07 -3.45
C LYS A 194 -8.71 14.44 -2.15
N VAL A 195 -9.73 13.67 -1.77
CA VAL A 195 -10.54 13.91 -0.56
C VAL A 195 -9.67 13.78 0.69
N SER A 196 -8.84 12.73 0.78
CA SER A 196 -7.97 12.53 1.93
C SER A 196 -6.93 13.64 2.07
N ALA A 197 -6.40 14.17 0.96
CA ALA A 197 -5.52 15.32 0.96
C ALA A 197 -6.21 16.60 1.45
N ALA A 198 -7.43 16.88 0.97
CA ALA A 198 -8.19 18.04 1.42
C ALA A 198 -8.52 17.98 2.92
N LEU A 199 -8.98 16.83 3.41
CA LEU A 199 -9.26 16.60 4.83
C LEU A 199 -8.01 16.76 5.70
N ALA A 200 -6.87 16.25 5.24
CA ALA A 200 -5.61 16.34 5.95
C ALA A 200 -5.03 17.76 5.97
N TYR A 201 -5.24 18.55 4.91
CA TYR A 201 -4.86 19.95 4.85
C TYR A 201 -5.72 20.82 5.80
N ALA A 202 -7.02 20.51 5.92
CA ALA A 202 -7.92 21.24 6.81
C ALA A 202 -7.57 21.08 8.31
N ARG A 203 -7.12 19.89 8.73
CA ARG A 203 -6.66 19.60 10.12
C ARG A 203 -5.29 20.18 10.40
#